data_AF-A0A419JGG1-F1
#
_entry.id   AF-A0A419JGG1-F1
#
_cell.length_a   1.000
_cell.length_b   1.000
_cell.length_c   1.000
_cell.angle_alpha   90.00
_cell.angle_beta   90.00
_cell.angle_gamma   90.00
#
_symmetry.space_group_name_H-M   'P 1'
#
loop_
_entity.id
_entity.type
_entity.pdbx_description
1 polymer ?
#
loop_
_entity_poly.entity_id
_entity_poly.type
_entity_poly.pdbx_seq_one_letter_code
_entity_poly.pdbx_strand_id
1 'polypeptide(L)'
;MYTTLDMYFPDEMPDTDHSGRIELGITQISYTLDESGYPIINLYCRDTAGRFRRVDVQGFQPYFYIEADPDEVLELMKDPRVVDIKEGYRTIDNREVYRVVTRTPSDVKDLRENYRHYEADILFTTRFMVDTGIKSGIMVPDKEMVQVEEIKPVELDVPTRICIIDIECDDRNGFPQPERDAVICITAWDSFDDEYTTFIWPYRQRDEKEMLEMLLAYIQTKDPDILTGWNFTNFDVPYLIDRMRALGIDPSPLSRDGMVKNKAGHFSPAMIKGRVLFDLLYGYKKMQPTQKESYRLDWIAEDELGETKHHYTGSLGNLWENDPDELIRYNRKDVELCVE
;
A
#
# COMPACT_ATOMS: atom_id res chain seq x y z
N MET A 1 -10.64 45.05 -8.70
CA MET A 1 -10.80 44.52 -7.33
C MET A 1 -10.87 43.02 -7.50
N TYR A 2 -9.74 42.35 -7.29
CA TYR A 2 -9.65 40.90 -7.32
C TYR A 2 -9.78 40.41 -5.88
N THR A 3 -10.65 39.43 -5.66
CA THR A 3 -10.80 38.79 -4.36
C THR A 3 -9.78 37.68 -4.21
N THR A 4 -9.32 37.46 -2.98
CA THR A 4 -8.38 36.42 -2.55
C THR A 4 -8.83 34.97 -2.84
N LEU A 5 -10.02 34.78 -3.44
CA LEU A 5 -10.55 33.48 -3.87
C LEU A 5 -10.08 33.07 -5.28
N ASP A 6 -9.66 34.00 -6.13
CA ASP A 6 -9.29 33.72 -7.53
C ASP A 6 -7.83 33.21 -7.67
N MET A 7 -7.10 33.05 -6.56
CA MET A 7 -5.70 32.58 -6.52
C MET A 7 -5.56 31.07 -6.21
N TYR A 8 -6.65 30.37 -5.86
CA TYR A 8 -6.60 28.95 -5.45
C TYR A 8 -7.09 27.96 -6.51
N PHE A 9 -7.54 28.44 -7.67
CA PHE A 9 -7.91 27.60 -8.80
C PHE A 9 -7.39 28.24 -10.09
N PRO A 10 -6.21 27.84 -10.60
CA PRO A 10 -5.78 28.29 -11.91
C PRO A 10 -6.77 27.78 -12.97
N ASP A 11 -7.37 28.73 -13.70
CA ASP A 11 -8.03 28.51 -14.99
C ASP A 11 -6.99 27.98 -15.99
N GLU A 12 -6.74 26.67 -15.96
CA GLU A 12 -6.15 25.93 -17.07
C GLU A 12 -6.57 24.46 -16.90
N MET A 13 -7.71 24.13 -17.52
CA MET A 13 -8.03 22.73 -17.77
C MET A 13 -6.94 22.13 -18.66
N PRO A 14 -6.43 20.92 -18.37
CA PRO A 14 -5.52 20.26 -19.28
C PRO A 14 -6.22 20.14 -20.63
N ASP A 15 -5.47 20.49 -21.68
CA ASP A 15 -5.83 20.40 -23.08
C ASP A 15 -6.55 19.06 -23.32
N THR A 16 -7.87 19.09 -23.41
CA THR A 16 -8.66 17.88 -23.62
C THR A 16 -8.42 17.48 -25.06
N ASP A 17 -7.46 16.59 -25.27
CA ASP A 17 -7.45 15.75 -26.46
C ASP A 17 -8.87 15.18 -26.63
N HIS A 18 -9.51 15.50 -27.75
CA HIS A 18 -10.90 15.19 -28.05
C HIS A 18 -11.17 13.67 -28.21
N SER A 19 -10.28 12.81 -27.72
CA SER A 19 -10.39 11.35 -27.67
C SER A 19 -11.15 10.83 -26.45
N GLY A 20 -11.35 11.65 -25.40
CA GLY A 20 -12.00 11.22 -24.14
C GLY A 20 -11.16 10.23 -23.32
N ARG A 21 -9.85 10.18 -23.58
CA ARG A 21 -8.86 9.37 -22.87
C ARG A 21 -7.99 10.25 -21.98
N ILE A 22 -7.50 9.64 -20.91
CA ILE A 22 -6.59 10.23 -19.93
C ILE A 22 -5.36 9.34 -19.76
N GLU A 23 -4.24 9.95 -19.39
CA GLU A 23 -3.04 9.24 -18.98
C GLU A 23 -2.91 9.26 -17.45
N LEU A 24 -2.55 8.12 -16.88
CA LEU A 24 -2.49 7.90 -15.44
C LEU A 24 -1.26 7.08 -15.09
N GLY A 25 -0.46 7.53 -14.13
CA GLY A 25 0.64 6.76 -13.57
C GLY A 25 0.13 5.85 -12.45
N ILE A 26 0.54 4.58 -12.46
CA ILE A 26 0.10 3.57 -11.50
C ILE A 26 0.98 3.63 -10.26
N THR A 27 0.37 3.86 -9.10
CA THR A 27 1.05 3.83 -7.79
C THR A 27 0.88 2.49 -7.09
N GLN A 28 -0.21 1.76 -7.37
CA GLN A 28 -0.44 0.42 -6.84
C GLN A 28 -1.37 -0.39 -7.77
N ILE A 29 -1.19 -1.70 -7.77
CA ILE A 29 -2.09 -2.66 -8.42
C ILE A 29 -2.60 -3.70 -7.42
N SER A 30 -3.88 -4.01 -7.49
CA SER A 30 -4.48 -5.13 -6.75
C SER A 30 -5.59 -5.78 -7.58
N TYR A 31 -6.35 -6.69 -6.98
CA TYR A 31 -7.58 -7.19 -7.58
C TYR A 31 -8.67 -7.43 -6.54
N THR A 32 -9.92 -7.44 -7.01
CA THR A 32 -11.10 -7.98 -6.33
C THR A 32 -11.69 -9.12 -7.15
N LEU A 33 -12.62 -9.87 -6.56
CA LEU A 33 -13.54 -10.71 -7.32
C LEU A 33 -14.89 -9.99 -7.39
N ASP A 34 -15.54 -10.05 -8.54
CA ASP A 34 -16.91 -9.59 -8.71
C ASP A 34 -17.93 -10.59 -8.12
N GLU A 35 -19.21 -10.25 -8.18
CA GLU A 35 -20.31 -11.09 -7.66
C GLU A 35 -20.39 -12.46 -8.35
N SER A 36 -19.88 -12.58 -9.58
CA SER A 36 -19.82 -13.82 -10.36
C SER A 36 -18.53 -14.61 -10.11
N GLY A 37 -17.62 -14.10 -9.27
CA GLY A 37 -16.36 -14.72 -8.93
C GLY A 37 -15.24 -14.49 -9.96
N TYR A 38 -15.39 -13.54 -10.90
CA TYR A 38 -14.33 -13.18 -11.84
C TYR A 38 -13.46 -12.04 -11.29
N PRO A 39 -12.16 -12.05 -11.58
CA PRO A 39 -11.28 -11.01 -11.08
C PRO A 39 -11.47 -9.70 -11.83
N ILE A 40 -11.43 -8.61 -11.06
CA ILE A 40 -11.32 -7.23 -11.53
C ILE A 40 -9.97 -6.71 -11.05
N ILE A 41 -9.11 -6.29 -11.97
CA ILE A 41 -7.85 -5.63 -11.62
C ILE A 41 -8.17 -4.21 -11.13
N ASN A 42 -7.68 -3.83 -9.95
CA ASN A 42 -7.84 -2.47 -9.41
C ASN A 42 -6.52 -1.74 -9.59
N LEU A 43 -6.50 -0.72 -10.44
CA LEU A 43 -5.37 0.19 -10.63
C LEU A 43 -5.60 1.45 -9.79
N TYR A 44 -4.68 1.70 -8.86
CA TYR A 44 -4.62 2.95 -8.10
C TYR A 44 -3.58 3.83 -8.78
N CYS A 45 -4.02 5.01 -9.18
CA CYS A 45 -3.24 5.87 -10.04
C CYS A 45 -3.22 7.31 -9.55
N ARG A 46 -2.32 8.09 -10.13
CA ARG A 46 -2.40 9.55 -10.15
C ARG A 46 -2.30 10.10 -11.56
N ASP A 47 -2.87 11.27 -11.75
CA ASP A 47 -2.55 12.11 -12.91
C ASP A 47 -1.28 12.95 -12.65
N THR A 48 -0.85 13.70 -13.66
CA THR A 48 0.33 14.57 -13.57
C THR A 48 0.17 15.74 -12.60
N ALA A 49 -1.07 16.09 -12.23
CA ALA A 49 -1.36 17.08 -11.19
C ALA A 49 -1.35 16.45 -9.78
N GLY A 50 -1.04 15.16 -9.67
CA GLY A 50 -1.01 14.44 -8.41
C GLY A 50 -2.40 14.12 -7.86
N ARG A 51 -3.48 14.19 -8.64
CA ARG A 51 -4.82 13.80 -8.19
C ARG A 51 -5.00 12.30 -8.29
N PHE A 52 -5.52 11.69 -7.22
CA PHE A 52 -5.81 10.27 -7.19
C PHE A 52 -6.93 9.88 -8.16
N ARG A 53 -6.76 8.74 -8.83
CA ARG A 53 -7.77 8.09 -9.67
C ARG A 53 -7.72 6.57 -9.47
N ARG A 54 -8.88 5.94 -9.38
CA ARG A 54 -9.02 4.48 -9.45
C ARG A 54 -9.58 4.07 -10.80
N VAL A 55 -8.99 3.03 -11.39
CA VAL A 55 -9.49 2.39 -12.61
C VAL A 55 -9.59 0.89 -12.38
N ASP A 56 -10.80 0.36 -12.51
CA ASP A 56 -11.12 -1.06 -12.40
C ASP A 56 -11.20 -1.68 -13.79
N VAL A 57 -10.43 -2.75 -14.01
CA VAL A 57 -10.22 -3.37 -15.32
C VAL A 57 -10.79 -4.77 -15.34
N GLN A 58 -11.69 -5.01 -16.30
CA GLN A 58 -12.32 -6.29 -16.58
C GLN A 58 -11.71 -6.98 -17.81
N GLY A 59 -12.05 -8.26 -18.00
CA GLY A 59 -11.66 -8.99 -19.21
C GLY A 59 -10.30 -9.71 -19.13
N PHE A 60 -9.61 -9.65 -17.98
CA PHE A 60 -8.35 -10.36 -17.78
C PHE A 60 -8.52 -11.57 -16.85
N GLN A 61 -8.29 -12.78 -17.36
CA GLN A 61 -8.39 -14.02 -16.57
C GLN A 61 -7.02 -14.59 -16.19
N PRO A 62 -6.89 -15.22 -15.01
CA PRO A 62 -5.70 -15.95 -14.61
C PRO A 62 -5.51 -17.18 -15.47
N TYR A 63 -4.25 -17.54 -15.72
CA TYR A 63 -3.92 -18.75 -16.45
C TYR A 63 -2.53 -19.26 -16.07
N PHE A 64 -2.29 -20.52 -16.40
CA PHE A 64 -0.99 -21.19 -16.31
C PHE A 64 -0.87 -22.24 -17.41
N TYR A 65 0.30 -22.86 -17.55
CA TYR A 65 0.51 -23.88 -18.57
C TYR A 65 0.75 -25.25 -17.96
N ILE A 66 0.27 -26.31 -18.61
CA ILE A 66 0.46 -27.71 -18.17
C ILE A 66 0.98 -28.59 -19.30
N GLU A 67 1.83 -29.55 -18.94
CA GLU A 67 2.04 -30.77 -19.74
C GLU A 67 0.96 -31.78 -19.34
N ALA A 68 0.11 -32.18 -20.28
CA ALA A 68 -0.98 -33.15 -20.08
C ALA A 68 -1.28 -33.89 -21.39
N ASP A 69 -1.85 -35.09 -21.31
CA ASP A 69 -2.38 -35.79 -22.48
C ASP A 69 -3.81 -35.32 -22.83
N PRO A 70 -4.33 -35.63 -24.04
CA PRO A 70 -5.66 -35.18 -24.45
C PRO A 70 -6.81 -35.65 -23.56
N ASP A 71 -6.71 -36.84 -22.94
CA ASP A 71 -7.76 -37.37 -22.08
C ASP A 71 -7.78 -36.61 -20.74
N GLU A 72 -6.60 -36.30 -20.18
CA GLU A 72 -6.45 -35.43 -19.00
C GLU A 72 -7.03 -34.03 -19.25
N VAL A 73 -6.81 -33.46 -20.44
CA VAL A 73 -7.38 -32.17 -20.83
C VAL A 73 -8.91 -32.24 -20.91
N LEU A 74 -9.46 -33.29 -21.53
CA LEU A 74 -10.92 -33.48 -21.64
C LEU A 74 -11.60 -33.61 -20.26
N GLU A 75 -10.94 -34.26 -19.30
CA GLU A 75 -11.44 -34.29 -17.92
C GLU A 75 -11.31 -32.93 -17.22
N LEU A 76 -10.17 -32.24 -17.39
CA LEU A 76 -9.95 -30.92 -16.79
C LEU A 76 -10.94 -29.86 -17.31
N MET A 77 -11.34 -29.94 -18.59
CA MET A 77 -12.37 -29.05 -19.17
C MET A 77 -13.73 -29.13 -18.48
N LYS A 78 -14.00 -30.20 -17.72
CA LYS A 78 -15.25 -30.37 -16.97
C LYS A 78 -15.20 -29.73 -15.59
N ASP A 79 -14.01 -29.33 -15.12
CA ASP A 79 -13.86 -28.70 -13.81
C ASP A 79 -14.46 -27.28 -13.84
N PRO A 80 -15.40 -26.95 -12.94
CA PRO A 80 -16.07 -25.64 -12.93
C PRO A 80 -15.14 -24.46 -12.62
N ARG A 81 -13.90 -24.72 -12.20
CA ARG A 81 -12.85 -23.72 -12.00
C ARG A 81 -12.13 -23.34 -13.28
N VAL A 82 -12.27 -24.14 -14.34
CA VAL A 82 -11.62 -23.92 -15.64
C VAL A 82 -12.59 -23.18 -16.56
N VAL A 83 -12.13 -22.06 -17.10
CA VAL A 83 -12.89 -21.21 -18.03
C VAL A 83 -12.63 -21.62 -19.48
N ASP A 84 -11.37 -21.95 -19.79
CA ASP A 84 -10.94 -22.29 -21.15
C ASP A 84 -9.61 -23.06 -21.11
N ILE A 85 -9.34 -23.88 -22.12
CA ILE A 85 -8.04 -24.52 -22.33
C ILE A 85 -7.63 -24.31 -23.78
N LYS A 86 -6.44 -23.74 -23.99
CA LYS A 86 -5.93 -23.41 -25.34
C LYS A 86 -4.69 -24.22 -25.69
N GLU A 87 -4.67 -24.72 -26.91
CA GLU A 87 -3.54 -25.40 -27.55
C GLU A 87 -2.58 -24.42 -28.24
N GLY A 88 -1.47 -24.95 -28.78
CA GLY A 88 -0.54 -24.20 -29.62
C GLY A 88 0.64 -23.57 -28.87
N TYR A 89 0.81 -23.88 -27.59
CA TYR A 89 1.91 -23.39 -26.77
C TYR A 89 3.01 -24.44 -26.62
N ARG A 90 4.24 -23.96 -26.49
CA ARG A 90 5.42 -24.81 -26.35
C ARG A 90 6.37 -24.25 -25.30
N THR A 91 7.03 -25.13 -24.56
CA THR A 91 8.13 -24.76 -23.65
C THR A 91 9.38 -24.38 -24.45
N ILE A 92 10.40 -23.83 -23.77
CA ILE A 92 11.71 -23.54 -24.37
C ILE A 92 12.40 -24.81 -24.91
N ASP A 93 12.12 -25.96 -24.30
CA ASP A 93 12.59 -27.28 -24.73
C ASP A 93 11.68 -27.91 -25.82
N ASN A 94 10.81 -27.10 -26.43
CA ASN A 94 9.92 -27.48 -27.53
C ASN A 94 8.90 -28.58 -27.18
N ARG A 95 8.50 -28.70 -25.91
CA ARG A 95 7.40 -29.60 -25.49
C ARG A 95 6.07 -28.91 -25.62
N GLU A 96 5.07 -29.62 -26.12
CA GLU A 96 3.70 -29.09 -26.21
C GLU A 96 3.09 -28.94 -24.82
N VAL A 97 2.39 -27.83 -24.61
CA VAL A 97 1.70 -27.51 -23.38
C VAL A 97 0.36 -26.86 -23.68
N TYR A 98 -0.57 -26.98 -22.74
CA TYR A 98 -1.88 -26.35 -22.80
C TYR A 98 -1.91 -25.14 -21.89
N ARG A 99 -2.53 -24.04 -22.34
CA ARG A 99 -2.82 -22.87 -21.50
C ARG A 99 -4.17 -23.06 -20.83
N VAL A 100 -4.18 -23.26 -19.52
CA VAL A 100 -5.39 -23.42 -18.72
C VAL A 100 -5.78 -22.06 -18.15
N VAL A 101 -6.93 -21.54 -18.57
CA VAL A 101 -7.52 -20.31 -18.05
C VAL A 101 -8.46 -20.68 -16.90
N THR A 102 -8.28 -20.08 -15.73
CA THR A 102 -9.08 -20.39 -14.54
C THR A 102 -10.02 -19.24 -14.17
N ARG A 103 -11.01 -19.53 -13.33
CA ARG A 103 -11.99 -18.54 -12.88
C ARG A 103 -11.36 -17.53 -11.92
N THR A 104 -10.58 -18.00 -10.95
CA THR A 104 -9.90 -17.13 -9.96
C THR A 104 -8.40 -17.40 -9.89
N PRO A 105 -7.60 -16.42 -9.39
CA PRO A 105 -6.18 -16.65 -9.13
C PRO A 105 -5.90 -17.79 -8.13
N SER A 106 -6.79 -18.00 -7.15
CA SER A 106 -6.67 -19.11 -6.19
C SER A 106 -6.86 -20.47 -6.87
N ASP A 107 -7.71 -20.56 -7.89
CA ASP A 107 -7.91 -21.81 -8.64
C ASP A 107 -6.63 -22.26 -9.35
N VAL A 108 -5.77 -21.34 -9.81
CA VAL A 108 -4.43 -21.67 -10.34
C VAL A 108 -3.60 -22.41 -9.30
N LYS A 109 -3.60 -21.91 -8.05
CA LYS A 109 -2.82 -22.49 -6.96
C LYS A 109 -3.26 -23.92 -6.67
N ASP A 110 -4.55 -24.18 -6.68
CA ASP A 110 -5.11 -25.49 -6.34
C ASP A 110 -4.99 -26.49 -7.52
N LEU A 111 -5.27 -26.04 -8.74
CA LEU A 111 -5.27 -26.91 -9.93
C LEU A 111 -3.86 -27.36 -10.33
N ARG A 112 -2.86 -26.47 -10.21
CA ARG A 112 -1.48 -26.76 -10.64
C ARG A 112 -0.83 -27.91 -9.87
N GLU A 113 -1.31 -28.26 -8.67
CA GLU A 113 -0.73 -29.32 -7.84
C GLU A 113 -0.83 -30.71 -8.49
N ASN A 114 -1.77 -30.90 -9.41
CA ASN A 114 -2.00 -32.17 -10.09
C ASN A 114 -1.20 -32.36 -11.38
N TYR A 115 -0.48 -31.32 -11.82
CA TYR A 115 0.18 -31.32 -13.13
C TYR A 115 1.62 -30.86 -13.04
N ARG A 116 2.43 -31.32 -13.99
CA ARG A 116 3.64 -30.59 -14.33
C ARG A 116 3.22 -29.28 -14.99
N HIS A 117 3.54 -28.18 -14.33
CA HIS A 117 3.06 -26.87 -14.71
C HIS A 117 4.20 -25.88 -14.96
N TYR A 118 3.86 -24.80 -15.66
CA TYR A 118 4.76 -23.68 -15.95
C TYR A 118 4.05 -22.36 -15.69
N GLU A 119 4.82 -21.40 -15.21
CA GLU A 119 4.42 -20.02 -14.92
C GLU A 119 3.20 -19.87 -13.98
N ALA A 120 2.84 -20.92 -13.25
CA ALA A 120 1.74 -20.89 -12.28
C ALA A 120 2.11 -20.18 -10.96
N ASP A 121 3.37 -19.76 -10.83
CA ASP A 121 3.92 -18.97 -9.74
C ASP A 121 3.91 -17.46 -10.01
N ILE A 122 3.62 -17.05 -11.26
CA ILE A 122 3.47 -15.63 -11.61
C ILE A 122 2.16 -15.12 -10.99
N LEU A 123 2.29 -14.14 -10.08
CA LEU A 123 1.14 -13.51 -9.43
C LEU A 123 0.21 -12.88 -10.46
N PHE A 124 -1.10 -12.94 -10.21
CA PHE A 124 -2.11 -12.49 -11.17
C PHE A 124 -1.96 -11.03 -11.61
N THR A 125 -1.63 -10.12 -10.69
CA THR A 125 -1.37 -8.70 -11.02
C THR A 125 -0.07 -8.51 -11.79
N THR A 126 0.98 -9.28 -11.48
CA THR A 126 2.23 -9.30 -12.26
C THR A 126 1.97 -9.81 -13.66
N ARG A 127 1.18 -10.87 -13.80
CA ARG A 127 0.76 -11.43 -15.08
C ARG A 127 0.02 -10.40 -15.93
N PHE A 128 -0.90 -9.65 -15.33
CA PHE A 128 -1.58 -8.54 -15.99
C PHE A 128 -0.60 -7.51 -16.53
N MET A 129 0.35 -7.05 -15.71
CA MET A 129 1.37 -6.07 -16.14
C MET A 129 2.24 -6.59 -17.29
N VAL A 130 2.68 -7.85 -17.21
CA VAL A 130 3.51 -8.50 -18.25
C VAL A 130 2.76 -8.60 -19.57
N ASP A 131 1.54 -9.14 -19.55
CA ASP A 131 0.77 -9.42 -20.77
C ASP A 131 0.28 -8.13 -21.46
N THR A 132 0.00 -7.08 -20.68
CA THR A 132 -0.40 -5.77 -21.20
C THR A 132 0.77 -4.86 -21.56
N GLY A 133 2.00 -5.22 -21.16
CA GLY A 133 3.20 -4.42 -21.35
C GLY A 133 3.24 -3.14 -20.49
N ILE A 134 2.38 -3.04 -19.47
CA ILE A 134 2.34 -1.90 -18.56
C ILE A 134 3.55 -1.95 -17.63
N LYS A 135 4.21 -0.79 -17.47
CA LYS A 135 5.36 -0.63 -16.57
C LYS A 135 5.16 0.45 -15.53
N SER A 136 4.70 1.64 -15.95
CA SER A 136 4.52 2.77 -15.05
C SER A 136 3.16 3.46 -15.20
N GLY A 137 2.59 3.51 -16.41
CA GLY A 137 1.30 4.18 -16.61
C GLY A 137 0.42 3.55 -17.69
N ILE A 138 -0.79 4.09 -17.77
CA ILE A 138 -1.82 3.70 -18.73
C ILE A 138 -2.43 4.92 -19.42
N MET A 139 -2.82 4.76 -20.68
CA MET A 139 -3.79 5.61 -21.35
C MET A 139 -5.10 4.86 -21.48
N VAL A 140 -6.17 5.45 -20.96
CA VAL A 140 -7.47 4.80 -20.75
C VAL A 140 -8.62 5.78 -20.97
N PRO A 141 -9.82 5.35 -21.40
CA PRO A 141 -11.01 6.21 -21.37
C PRO A 141 -11.23 6.80 -19.97
N ASP A 142 -11.73 8.03 -19.87
CA ASP A 142 -12.02 8.67 -18.58
C ASP A 142 -13.27 8.08 -17.91
N LYS A 143 -13.11 6.87 -17.36
CA LYS A 143 -14.15 6.06 -16.70
C LYS A 143 -13.52 5.27 -15.56
N GLU A 144 -14.31 4.97 -14.54
CA GLU A 144 -13.85 4.15 -13.41
C GLU A 144 -13.74 2.67 -13.77
N MET A 145 -14.53 2.17 -14.73
CA MET A 145 -14.52 0.76 -15.13
C MET A 145 -14.33 0.63 -16.64
N VAL A 146 -13.38 -0.22 -17.05
CA VAL A 146 -12.97 -0.43 -18.45
C VAL A 146 -12.67 -1.89 -18.75
N GLN A 147 -12.64 -2.25 -20.03
CA GLN A 147 -12.12 -3.54 -20.49
C GLN A 147 -10.60 -3.47 -20.72
N VAL A 148 -9.91 -4.59 -20.54
CA VAL A 148 -8.45 -4.67 -20.73
C VAL A 148 -8.01 -4.23 -22.14
N GLU A 149 -8.83 -4.46 -23.17
CA GLU A 149 -8.54 -4.04 -24.54
C GLU A 149 -8.60 -2.52 -24.75
N GLU A 150 -9.21 -1.78 -23.84
CA GLU A 150 -9.29 -0.31 -23.91
C GLU A 150 -8.02 0.37 -23.41
N ILE A 151 -7.18 -0.36 -22.66
CA ILE A 151 -5.98 0.14 -22.02
C ILE A 151 -4.79 0.08 -22.97
N LYS A 152 -4.00 1.15 -22.98
CA LYS A 152 -2.69 1.18 -23.65
C LYS A 152 -1.61 1.50 -22.64
N PRO A 153 -0.49 0.75 -22.60
CA PRO A 153 0.63 1.09 -21.73
C PRO A 153 1.26 2.41 -22.19
N VAL A 154 1.64 3.25 -21.24
CA VAL A 154 2.46 4.45 -21.46
C VAL A 154 3.59 4.48 -20.44
N GLU A 155 4.69 5.13 -20.80
CA GLU A 155 5.74 5.48 -19.84
C GLU A 155 5.40 6.85 -19.26
N LEU A 156 4.83 6.85 -18.06
CA LEU A 156 4.47 8.06 -17.35
C LEU A 156 5.04 7.99 -15.93
N ASP A 157 5.73 9.06 -15.54
CA ASP A 157 6.19 9.28 -14.17
C ASP A 157 5.26 10.28 -13.49
N VAL A 158 4.72 9.93 -12.34
CA VAL A 158 3.78 10.76 -11.57
C VAL A 158 4.27 10.87 -10.13
N PRO A 159 4.08 12.03 -9.48
CA PRO A 159 4.45 12.17 -8.08
C PRO A 159 3.63 11.20 -7.24
N THR A 160 4.29 10.42 -6.38
CA THR A 160 3.62 9.57 -5.39
C THR A 160 3.56 10.31 -4.05
N ARG A 161 2.39 10.34 -3.40
CA ARG A 161 2.23 11.02 -2.12
C ARG A 161 2.63 10.09 -0.98
N ILE A 162 3.66 10.46 -0.25
CA ILE A 162 4.23 9.68 0.84
C ILE A 162 3.83 10.35 2.14
N CYS A 163 3.38 9.54 3.10
CA CYS A 163 3.16 9.97 4.48
C CYS A 163 4.06 9.16 5.40
N ILE A 164 4.98 9.83 6.08
CA ILE A 164 5.87 9.23 7.08
C ILE A 164 5.24 9.45 8.45
N ILE A 165 5.05 8.40 9.23
CA ILE A 165 4.37 8.44 10.52
C ILE A 165 5.22 7.73 11.57
N ASP A 166 5.31 8.33 12.76
CA ASP A 166 5.89 7.74 13.95
C ASP A 166 4.94 7.94 15.15
N ILE A 167 4.81 6.92 16.00
CA ILE A 167 3.97 6.96 17.20
C ILE A 167 4.78 6.79 18.49
N GLU A 168 4.35 7.48 19.54
CA GLU A 168 4.78 7.21 20.90
C GLU A 168 3.64 6.62 21.71
N CYS A 169 3.95 5.59 22.49
CA CYS A 169 3.01 4.88 23.34
C CYS A 169 3.41 4.98 24.81
N ASP A 170 2.44 4.83 25.70
CA ASP A 170 2.70 4.72 27.14
C ASP A 170 3.42 3.40 27.46
N ASP A 171 4.70 3.49 27.81
CA ASP A 171 5.60 2.37 28.07
C ASP A 171 5.85 2.11 29.57
N ARG A 172 5.10 2.77 30.47
CA ARG A 172 5.28 2.63 31.93
C ARG A 172 5.08 1.19 32.43
N ASN A 173 4.35 0.39 31.68
CA ASN A 173 4.06 -1.01 31.98
C ASN A 173 4.95 -2.00 31.19
N GLY A 174 6.09 -1.53 30.67
CA GLY A 174 6.99 -2.29 29.80
C GLY A 174 6.69 -2.07 28.32
N PHE A 175 7.05 -3.04 27.46
CA PHE A 175 6.76 -2.92 26.02
C PHE A 175 5.25 -2.70 25.80
N PRO A 176 4.85 -1.66 25.03
CA PRO A 176 3.46 -1.30 24.85
C PRO A 176 2.60 -2.44 24.27
N GLN A 177 1.37 -2.57 24.76
CA GLN A 177 0.36 -3.51 24.25
C GLN A 177 -0.90 -2.75 23.83
N PRO A 178 -1.40 -2.92 22.60
CA PRO A 178 -2.54 -2.16 22.09
C PRO A 178 -3.81 -2.22 22.94
N GLU A 179 -4.06 -3.33 23.64
CA GLU A 179 -5.23 -3.49 24.51
C GLU A 179 -5.11 -2.73 25.84
N ARG A 180 -3.90 -2.36 26.23
CA ARG A 180 -3.57 -1.80 27.55
C ARG A 180 -3.11 -0.35 27.45
N ASP A 181 -2.08 -0.10 26.64
CA ASP A 181 -1.33 1.14 26.69
C ASP A 181 -1.74 2.11 25.58
N ALA A 182 -1.92 3.38 25.95
CA ALA A 182 -2.39 4.41 25.04
C ALA A 182 -1.29 4.84 24.07
N VAL A 183 -1.71 5.23 22.86
CA VAL A 183 -0.90 6.11 22.01
C VAL A 183 -0.99 7.52 22.60
N ILE A 184 0.15 8.16 22.82
CA ILE A 184 0.25 9.47 23.48
C ILE A 184 0.62 10.59 22.50
N CYS A 185 1.40 10.29 21.46
CA CYS A 185 1.80 11.26 20.44
C CYS A 185 1.90 10.57 19.07
N ILE A 186 1.51 11.27 18.01
CA ILE A 186 1.64 10.81 16.63
C ILE A 186 2.13 11.99 15.81
N THR A 187 3.25 11.85 15.10
CA THR A 187 3.68 12.84 14.11
C THR A 187 3.63 12.22 12.73
N ALA A 188 3.09 12.98 11.78
CA ALA A 188 3.04 12.65 10.38
C ALA A 188 3.72 13.75 9.55
N TRP A 189 4.52 13.37 8.55
CA TRP A 189 4.99 14.28 7.49
C TRP A 189 4.36 13.89 6.16
N ASP A 190 3.94 14.87 5.37
CA ASP A 190 3.34 14.67 4.05
C ASP A 190 4.19 15.24 2.92
N SER A 191 4.48 14.40 1.92
CA SER A 191 5.43 14.75 0.86
C SER A 191 4.92 15.72 -0.22
N PHE A 192 3.62 16.00 -0.26
CA PHE A 192 3.06 16.95 -1.23
C PHE A 192 3.01 18.35 -0.65
N ASP A 193 2.64 18.46 0.62
CA ASP A 193 2.54 19.74 1.30
C ASP A 193 3.87 20.12 1.99
N ASP A 194 4.78 19.16 2.18
CA ASP A 194 6.03 19.29 2.94
C ASP A 194 5.79 19.81 4.37
N GLU A 195 4.76 19.25 5.02
CA GLU A 195 4.28 19.70 6.33
C GLU A 195 4.26 18.57 7.37
N TYR A 196 4.67 18.92 8.58
CA TYR A 196 4.56 18.07 9.77
C TYR A 196 3.25 18.36 10.52
N THR A 197 2.50 17.32 10.83
CA THR A 197 1.29 17.37 11.66
C THR A 197 1.46 16.45 12.86
N THR A 198 1.37 17.02 14.07
CA THR A 198 1.43 16.26 15.33
C THR A 198 0.07 16.26 16.03
N PHE A 199 -0.40 15.05 16.36
CA PHE A 199 -1.60 14.76 17.16
C PHE A 199 -1.16 14.36 18.56
N ILE A 200 -1.75 14.98 19.60
CA ILE A 200 -1.33 14.79 20.98
C ILE A 200 -2.46 15.04 22.00
N TRP A 201 -2.63 14.07 22.89
CA TRP A 201 -3.59 14.10 24.00
C TRP A 201 -2.87 14.20 25.35
N PRO A 202 -3.44 14.87 26.39
CA PRO A 202 -4.55 15.84 26.42
C PRO A 202 -4.25 17.28 25.94
N TYR A 203 -3.07 17.57 25.37
CA TYR A 203 -2.72 18.96 25.10
C TYR A 203 -3.55 19.60 23.97
N ARG A 204 -3.79 18.86 22.88
CA ARG A 204 -4.59 19.35 21.72
C ARG A 204 -5.92 18.64 21.57
N GLN A 205 -5.98 17.33 21.85
CA GLN A 205 -7.19 16.53 21.76
C GLN A 205 -7.75 16.21 23.15
N ARG A 206 -9.07 15.97 23.23
CA ARG A 206 -9.78 15.71 24.50
C ARG A 206 -9.46 14.33 25.06
N ASP A 207 -9.37 13.33 24.19
CA ASP A 207 -9.03 11.96 24.51
C ASP A 207 -8.26 11.29 23.36
N GLU A 208 -7.72 10.10 23.64
CA GLU A 208 -7.00 9.29 22.64
C GLU A 208 -7.90 8.92 21.45
N LYS A 209 -9.21 8.73 21.65
CA LYS A 209 -10.11 8.37 20.55
C LYS A 209 -10.23 9.51 19.55
N GLU A 210 -10.42 10.74 20.03
CA GLU A 210 -10.42 11.92 19.17
C GLU A 210 -9.08 12.07 18.43
N MET A 211 -7.95 11.78 19.09
CA MET A 211 -6.64 11.80 18.44
C MET A 211 -6.53 10.80 17.28
N LEU A 212 -6.99 9.56 17.48
CA LEU A 212 -6.99 8.52 16.45
C LEU A 212 -8.01 8.82 15.34
N GLU A 213 -9.19 9.35 15.66
CA GLU A 213 -10.17 9.81 14.67
C GLU A 213 -9.64 10.97 13.82
N MET A 214 -8.88 11.89 14.42
CA MET A 214 -8.19 12.95 13.69
C MET A 214 -7.09 12.41 12.76
N LEU A 215 -6.35 11.37 13.17
CA LEU A 215 -5.42 10.67 12.28
C LEU A 215 -6.16 10.05 11.08
N LEU A 216 -7.30 9.38 11.31
CA LEU A 216 -8.11 8.81 10.22
C LEU A 216 -8.56 9.91 9.25
N ALA A 217 -9.09 11.03 9.76
CA ALA A 217 -9.50 12.17 8.96
C ALA A 217 -8.32 12.79 8.18
N TYR A 218 -7.14 12.87 8.79
CA TYR A 218 -5.91 13.34 8.15
C TYR A 218 -5.53 12.45 6.97
N ILE A 219 -5.49 11.12 7.15
CA ILE A 219 -5.15 10.17 6.08
C ILE A 219 -6.17 10.20 4.95
N GLN A 220 -7.46 10.35 5.26
CA GLN A 220 -8.50 10.51 4.22
C GLN A 220 -8.36 11.83 3.45
N THR A 221 -7.96 12.91 4.13
CA THR A 221 -7.83 14.24 3.53
C THR A 221 -6.57 14.36 2.68
N LYS A 222 -5.42 13.93 3.22
CA LYS A 222 -4.14 13.95 2.50
C LYS A 222 -4.11 12.88 1.41
N ASP A 223 -4.79 11.75 1.62
CA ASP A 223 -4.86 10.65 0.67
C ASP A 223 -3.49 10.17 0.14
N PRO A 224 -2.56 9.75 1.03
CA PRO A 224 -1.23 9.29 0.63
C PRO A 224 -1.25 7.91 -0.07
N ASP A 225 -0.44 7.71 -1.09
CA ASP A 225 -0.32 6.38 -1.71
C ASP A 225 0.55 5.45 -0.86
N ILE A 226 1.57 6.00 -0.21
CA ILE A 226 2.51 5.25 0.62
C ILE A 226 2.38 5.73 2.06
N LEU A 227 2.16 4.80 2.97
CA LEU A 227 2.34 5.01 4.41
C LEU A 227 3.66 4.35 4.81
N THR A 228 4.51 5.07 5.52
CA THR A 228 5.84 4.59 5.89
C THR A 228 6.36 5.18 7.19
N GLY A 229 7.55 4.72 7.61
CA GLY A 229 8.23 5.07 8.85
C GLY A 229 9.33 4.04 9.15
N TRP A 230 10.07 4.24 10.24
CA TRP A 230 11.12 3.32 10.65
C TRP A 230 10.56 2.17 11.50
N ASN A 231 10.68 0.91 11.03
CA ASN A 231 10.03 -0.25 11.67
C ASN A 231 8.48 -0.20 11.68
N PHE A 232 7.92 0.65 10.82
CA PHE A 232 6.51 0.99 10.70
C PHE A 232 5.56 -0.19 10.52
N THR A 233 5.98 -1.19 9.72
CA THR A 233 5.12 -2.34 9.39
C THR A 233 5.12 -3.41 10.48
N ASN A 234 6.09 -3.37 11.40
CA ASN A 234 6.20 -4.31 12.52
C ASN A 234 5.72 -3.71 13.84
N PHE A 235 5.61 -2.39 13.96
CA PHE A 235 5.18 -1.72 15.19
C PHE A 235 4.01 -0.76 14.94
N ASP A 236 4.26 0.42 14.35
CA ASP A 236 3.33 1.55 14.32
C ASP A 236 1.97 1.20 13.71
N VAL A 237 1.92 0.69 12.47
CA VAL A 237 0.65 0.36 11.81
C VAL A 237 -0.10 -0.78 12.50
N PRO A 238 0.54 -1.93 12.82
CA PRO A 238 -0.12 -2.96 13.61
C PRO A 238 -0.68 -2.43 14.93
N TYR A 239 0.11 -1.62 15.65
CA TYR A 239 -0.28 -1.05 16.94
C TYR A 239 -1.49 -0.13 16.80
N LEU A 240 -1.47 0.80 15.85
CA LEU A 240 -2.58 1.72 15.57
C LEU A 240 -3.87 0.95 15.23
N ILE A 241 -3.79 -0.05 14.35
CA ILE A 241 -4.96 -0.84 13.94
C ILE A 241 -5.57 -1.58 15.13
N ASP A 242 -4.75 -2.26 15.93
CA ASP A 242 -5.24 -3.04 17.06
C ASP A 242 -5.69 -2.13 18.22
N ARG A 243 -5.05 -0.98 18.41
CA ARG A 243 -5.46 0.02 19.40
C ARG A 243 -6.81 0.64 19.05
N MET A 244 -7.02 1.02 17.78
CA MET A 244 -8.31 1.50 17.30
C MET A 244 -9.40 0.46 17.59
N ARG A 245 -9.17 -0.82 17.28
CA ARG A 245 -10.11 -1.91 17.57
C ARG A 245 -10.37 -2.08 19.06
N ALA A 246 -9.34 -2.05 19.90
CA ALA A 246 -9.46 -2.14 21.36
C ALA A 246 -10.31 -0.99 21.95
N LEU A 247 -10.26 0.19 21.33
CA LEU A 247 -11.05 1.36 21.70
C LEU A 247 -12.44 1.41 21.03
N GLY A 248 -12.77 0.46 20.16
CA GLY A 248 -14.03 0.42 19.41
C GLY A 248 -14.10 1.41 18.25
N ILE A 249 -12.96 1.84 17.72
CA ILE A 249 -12.82 2.68 16.52
C ILE A 249 -12.64 1.75 15.31
N ASP A 250 -13.38 2.01 14.23
CA ASP A 250 -13.23 1.27 12.98
C ASP A 250 -12.00 1.76 12.20
N PRO A 251 -10.99 0.91 11.92
CA PRO A 251 -9.81 1.30 11.16
C PRO A 251 -10.05 1.33 9.64
N SER A 252 -11.22 0.92 9.14
CA SER A 252 -11.52 0.90 7.70
C SER A 252 -11.22 2.20 6.94
N PRO A 253 -11.35 3.42 7.53
CA PRO A 253 -11.02 4.68 6.86
C PRO A 253 -9.54 4.85 6.47
N LEU A 254 -8.63 4.04 7.02
CA LEU A 254 -7.23 4.00 6.56
C LEU A 254 -7.14 3.53 5.11
N SER A 255 -8.06 2.68 4.67
CA SER A 255 -8.09 2.08 3.33
C SER A 255 -8.98 2.89 2.38
N ARG A 256 -8.53 3.05 1.13
CA ARG A 256 -9.38 3.60 0.05
C ARG A 256 -10.58 2.70 -0.28
N ASP A 257 -10.48 1.41 0.06
CA ASP A 257 -11.49 0.39 -0.24
C ASP A 257 -12.17 -0.15 1.02
N GLY A 258 -11.91 0.44 2.19
CA GLY A 258 -12.45 -0.02 3.48
C GLY A 258 -11.87 -1.34 4.00
N MET A 259 -10.88 -1.95 3.34
CA MET A 259 -10.30 -3.21 3.78
C MET A 259 -8.96 -3.01 4.51
N VAL A 260 -9.01 -3.23 5.82
CA VAL A 260 -7.83 -3.23 6.70
C VAL A 260 -7.68 -4.59 7.37
N LYS A 261 -6.51 -5.21 7.24
CA LYS A 261 -6.17 -6.46 7.93
C LYS A 261 -4.95 -6.24 8.81
N ASN A 262 -5.02 -6.81 9.99
CA ASN A 262 -3.87 -7.03 10.86
C ASN A 262 -4.09 -8.42 11.45
N LYS A 263 -3.15 -9.34 11.27
CA LYS A 263 -3.24 -10.69 11.83
C LYS A 263 -2.16 -10.82 12.90
N ALA A 264 -2.57 -11.25 14.10
CA ALA A 264 -1.63 -11.66 15.13
C ALA A 264 -0.78 -12.85 14.62
N GLY A 265 0.54 -12.67 14.57
CA GLY A 265 1.52 -13.71 14.25
C GLY A 265 2.45 -13.36 13.08
N HIS A 266 3.68 -13.90 13.14
CA HIS A 266 4.82 -13.64 12.23
C HIS A 266 4.61 -13.93 10.72
N PHE A 267 3.41 -14.28 10.27
CA PHE A 267 3.17 -14.80 8.91
C PHE A 267 2.26 -13.93 8.03
N SER A 268 1.78 -12.77 8.49
CA SER A 268 1.17 -11.79 7.59
C SER A 268 1.32 -10.37 8.15
N PRO A 269 2.02 -9.45 7.45
CA PRO A 269 2.07 -8.06 7.85
C PRO A 269 0.67 -7.41 7.77
N ALA A 270 0.52 -6.27 8.43
CA ALA A 270 -0.66 -5.43 8.25
C ALA A 270 -0.88 -5.09 6.76
N MET A 271 -2.12 -4.85 6.39
CA MET A 271 -2.51 -4.53 5.02
C MET A 271 -3.63 -3.49 5.04
N ILE A 272 -3.43 -2.42 4.28
CA ILE A 272 -4.41 -1.35 4.07
C ILE A 272 -4.66 -1.29 2.56
N LYS A 273 -5.82 -1.77 2.09
CA LYS A 273 -6.07 -1.87 0.64
C LYS A 273 -6.15 -0.48 0.00
N GLY A 274 -5.52 -0.33 -1.18
CA GLY A 274 -5.45 0.94 -1.91
C GLY A 274 -4.39 1.92 -1.41
N ARG A 275 -3.55 1.50 -0.46
CA ARG A 275 -2.29 2.14 -0.09
C ARG A 275 -1.17 1.10 -0.04
N VAL A 276 0.06 1.56 -0.22
CA VAL A 276 1.28 0.76 -0.03
C VAL A 276 1.77 1.01 1.39
N LEU A 277 2.09 -0.07 2.11
CA LEU A 277 2.83 0.01 3.37
C LEU A 277 4.29 -0.30 3.07
N PHE A 278 5.15 0.69 3.26
CA PHE A 278 6.58 0.55 3.06
C PHE A 278 7.28 0.74 4.40
N ASP A 279 8.28 -0.08 4.70
CA ASP A 279 9.03 0.01 5.94
C ASP A 279 10.44 0.51 5.63
N LEU A 280 10.78 1.71 6.11
CA LEU A 280 12.08 2.32 5.82
C LEU A 280 13.23 1.48 6.37
N LEU A 281 13.07 0.86 7.54
CA LEU A 281 14.08 -0.02 8.12
C LEU A 281 14.30 -1.26 7.24
N TYR A 282 13.22 -1.87 6.74
CA TYR A 282 13.35 -2.99 5.80
C TYR A 282 14.00 -2.56 4.48
N GLY A 283 13.56 -1.43 3.91
CA GLY A 283 14.11 -0.85 2.70
C GLY A 283 15.61 -0.57 2.84
N TYR A 284 15.99 0.12 3.91
CA TYR A 284 17.38 0.42 4.25
C TYR A 284 18.21 -0.85 4.34
N LYS A 285 17.78 -1.86 5.12
CA LYS A 285 18.48 -3.17 5.22
C LYS A 285 18.71 -3.86 3.88
N LYS A 286 17.80 -3.68 2.91
CA LYS A 286 17.93 -4.27 1.56
C LYS A 286 18.91 -3.51 0.67
N MET A 287 19.05 -2.21 0.87
CA MET A 287 19.96 -1.37 0.11
C MET A 287 21.39 -1.42 0.63
N GLN A 288 21.59 -1.77 1.91
CA GLN A 288 22.93 -1.86 2.49
C GLN A 288 23.70 -3.11 2.00
N PRO A 289 24.93 -2.95 1.48
CA PRO A 289 25.75 -4.08 1.03
C PRO A 289 26.27 -4.92 2.20
N THR A 290 26.39 -4.33 3.39
CA THR A 290 26.92 -4.96 4.60
C THR A 290 26.01 -4.68 5.79
N GLN A 291 26.07 -5.56 6.79
CA GLN A 291 25.33 -5.34 8.02
C GLN A 291 25.92 -4.18 8.83
N LYS A 292 25.05 -3.36 9.43
CA LYS A 292 25.41 -2.31 10.40
C LYS A 292 25.49 -2.89 11.82
N GLU A 293 26.14 -2.16 12.73
CA GLU A 293 26.28 -2.58 14.14
C GLU A 293 24.93 -2.53 14.89
N SER A 294 24.10 -1.55 14.55
CA SER A 294 22.74 -1.40 15.04
C SER A 294 21.84 -0.90 13.90
N TYR A 295 20.54 -1.15 14.03
CA TYR A 295 19.51 -0.66 13.11
C TYR A 295 18.43 0.17 13.83
N ARG A 296 18.73 0.61 15.04
CA ARG A 296 17.90 1.61 15.70
C ARG A 296 18.04 2.94 14.95
N LEU A 297 16.95 3.70 14.86
CA LEU A 297 16.91 4.94 14.10
C LEU A 297 17.96 5.94 14.58
N ASP A 298 18.14 6.07 15.90
CA ASP A 298 19.15 6.95 16.51
C ASP A 298 20.58 6.62 16.06
N TRP A 299 20.94 5.34 16.04
CA TRP A 299 22.26 4.89 15.60
C TRP A 299 22.47 5.11 14.10
N ILE A 300 21.45 4.80 13.29
CA ILE A 300 21.52 4.96 11.83
C ILE A 300 21.59 6.44 11.43
N ALA A 301 20.81 7.29 12.10
CA ALA A 301 20.86 8.74 11.92
C ALA A 301 22.26 9.31 12.24
N GLU A 302 22.89 8.85 13.31
CA GLU A 302 24.26 9.28 13.64
C GLU A 302 25.27 8.81 12.58
N ASP A 303 25.18 7.56 12.14
CA ASP A 303 26.10 6.95 11.17
C ASP A 303 25.96 7.55 9.76
N GLU A 304 24.74 7.81 9.30
CA GLU A 304 24.46 8.27 7.94
C GLU A 304 24.37 9.79 7.82
N LEU A 305 23.73 10.46 8.79
CA LEU A 305 23.42 11.90 8.73
C LEU A 305 24.35 12.73 9.64
N GLY A 306 25.09 12.09 10.54
CA GLY A 306 25.86 12.79 11.58
C GLY A 306 24.99 13.46 12.63
N GLU A 307 23.70 13.09 12.68
CA GLU A 307 22.73 13.67 13.61
C GLU A 307 22.60 12.82 14.86
N THR A 308 22.93 13.40 16.02
CA THR A 308 22.73 12.72 17.30
C THR A 308 21.32 12.97 17.81
N LYS A 309 20.50 11.92 17.85
CA LYS A 309 19.24 11.95 18.60
C LYS A 309 19.54 11.75 20.09
N HIS A 310 19.06 12.64 20.96
CA HIS A 310 19.11 12.41 22.40
C HIS A 310 18.27 11.17 22.76
N HIS A 311 18.94 10.07 23.11
CA HIS A 311 18.23 8.89 23.58
C HIS A 311 17.65 9.17 24.98
N TYR A 312 16.33 9.26 25.06
CA TYR A 312 15.65 9.34 26.34
C TYR A 312 15.59 7.94 26.98
N THR A 313 16.22 7.80 28.15
CA THR A 313 16.33 6.52 28.86
C THR A 313 15.20 6.26 29.86
N GLY A 314 14.31 7.24 30.05
CA GLY A 314 13.15 7.11 30.92
C GLY A 314 11.95 6.51 30.17
N SER A 315 10.82 6.39 30.85
CA SER A 315 9.54 6.02 30.24
C SER A 315 8.94 7.21 29.50
N LEU A 316 8.55 7.02 28.25
CA LEU A 316 7.85 8.01 27.42
C LEU A 316 6.54 8.45 28.07
N GLY A 317 5.84 7.56 28.77
CA GLY A 317 4.67 7.91 29.59
C GLY A 317 5.02 8.90 30.72
N ASN A 318 6.21 8.80 31.32
CA ASN A 318 6.69 9.79 32.28
C ASN A 318 7.13 11.09 31.58
N LEU A 319 7.74 11.01 30.39
CA LEU A 319 8.11 12.20 29.63
C LEU A 319 6.86 13.02 29.28
N TRP A 320 5.80 12.34 28.83
CA TRP A 320 4.49 12.93 28.60
C TRP A 320 3.94 13.70 29.82
N GLU A 321 4.01 13.11 31.03
CA GLU A 321 3.47 13.75 32.24
C GLU A 321 4.30 14.96 32.72
N ASN A 322 5.61 14.95 32.48
CA ASN A 322 6.53 15.93 33.06
C ASN A 322 6.98 17.01 32.07
N ASP A 323 7.18 16.67 30.80
CA ASP A 323 7.63 17.57 29.73
C ASP A 323 7.05 17.15 28.37
N PRO A 324 5.75 17.42 28.12
CA PRO A 324 5.08 17.07 26.88
C PRO A 324 5.65 17.77 25.65
N ASP A 325 6.24 18.96 25.81
CA ASP A 325 6.89 19.68 24.71
C ASP A 325 8.14 18.94 24.22
N GLU A 326 8.90 18.34 25.15
CA GLU A 326 10.04 17.49 24.79
C GLU A 326 9.61 16.20 24.10
N LEU A 327 8.50 15.57 24.53
CA LEU A 327 7.96 14.41 23.80
C LEU A 327 7.58 14.76 22.36
N ILE A 328 6.92 15.90 22.14
CA ILE A 328 6.57 16.38 20.80
C ILE A 328 7.83 16.56 19.95
N ARG A 329 8.87 17.20 20.50
CA ARG A 329 10.15 17.37 19.80
C ARG A 329 10.81 16.03 19.48
N TYR A 330 10.78 15.09 20.42
CA TYR A 330 11.34 13.75 20.27
C TYR A 330 10.67 12.97 19.14
N ASN A 331 9.35 12.86 19.16
CA ASN A 331 8.56 12.15 18.14
C ASN A 331 8.65 12.83 16.77
N ARG A 332 8.63 14.17 16.74
CA ARG A 332 8.85 14.90 15.49
C ARG A 332 10.24 14.63 14.91
N LYS A 333 11.28 14.56 15.74
CA LYS A 333 12.65 14.29 15.29
C LYS A 333 12.75 12.91 14.63
N ASP A 334 12.03 11.90 15.11
CA ASP A 334 12.00 10.58 14.44
C ASP A 334 11.45 10.64 13.02
N VAL A 335 10.41 11.44 12.81
CA VAL A 335 9.87 11.67 11.46
C VAL A 335 10.84 12.47 10.62
N GLU A 336 11.47 13.52 11.16
CA GLU A 336 12.51 14.31 10.46
C GLU A 336 13.67 13.42 9.98
N LEU A 337 14.18 12.54 10.85
CA LEU A 337 15.25 11.59 10.52
C LEU A 337 14.86 10.57 9.44
N CYS A 338 13.56 10.30 9.26
CA CYS A 338 13.07 9.43 8.19
C CYS A 338 12.84 10.18 6.86
N VAL A 339 12.66 11.49 6.91
CA VAL A 339 12.50 12.36 5.73
C VAL A 339 13.85 12.64 5.08
N GLU A 340 14.88 12.88 5.89
CA GLU A 340 16.28 13.02 5.47
C GLU A 340 16.86 11.70 4.92
#